data_AF-A0A537W4L9-F1
#
_entry.id   AF-A0A537W4L9-F1
#
_cell.length_a   1.000
_cell.length_b   1.000
_cell.length_c   1.000
_cell.angle_alpha   90.00
_cell.angle_beta   90.00
_cell.angle_gamma   90.00
#
_symmetry.space_group_name_H-M   'P 1'
#
loop_
_entity.id
_entity.type
_entity.pdbx_description
1 polymer ?
#
loop_
_entity_poly.entity_id
_entity_poly.type
_entity_poly.pdbx_seq_one_letter_code
_entity_poly.pdbx_strand_id
1 'polypeptide(L)'
;MAAGDIAVARTVAALREAVAGWRRQQERIALVPTMGALHRGHLALVEAARRHCERVVASLFVNPKQFGPREDFAAYPRSEAADLAKFSEAGVDLVFAPTVEEMYPAGFVTTVRVAGIGDDLEGAHRPGHFDGVATVVSKLLLQCLPDIACFGEKDYQQLLVVRRMARDLDIPVRIEGVATVREPDGLALSSRNVYLSPEERRVAPLLYRVLNDTAAALAAAPDNVAAR
;
A
#
# COMPACT_ATOMS: atom_id res chain seq x y z
N MET A 1 -16.58 -16.07 18.91
CA MET A 1 -15.86 -15.10 19.77
C MET A 1 -16.27 -13.73 19.29
N ALA A 2 -16.78 -12.86 20.16
CA ALA A 2 -17.20 -11.51 19.78
C ALA A 2 -16.04 -10.78 19.09
N ALA A 3 -16.33 -9.99 18.05
CA ALA A 3 -15.34 -9.16 17.37
C ALA A 3 -14.65 -8.29 18.42
N GLY A 4 -13.43 -8.68 18.79
CA GLY A 4 -12.64 -7.96 19.77
C GLY A 4 -12.17 -6.66 19.15
N ASP A 5 -12.30 -5.55 19.89
CA ASP A 5 -11.72 -4.28 19.52
C ASP A 5 -10.23 -4.48 19.22
N ILE A 6 -9.86 -4.27 17.96
CA ILE A 6 -8.47 -4.37 17.51
C ILE A 6 -7.64 -3.27 18.19
N ALA A 7 -6.40 -3.58 18.57
CA ALA A 7 -5.50 -2.60 19.15
C ALA A 7 -5.17 -1.50 18.13
N VAL A 8 -5.21 -0.23 18.56
CA VAL A 8 -4.90 0.92 17.71
C VAL A 8 -3.81 1.78 18.34
N ALA A 9 -2.69 1.95 17.63
CA ALA A 9 -1.65 2.90 17.97
C ALA A 9 -1.91 4.23 17.24
N ARG A 10 -2.03 5.32 18.01
CA ARG A 10 -2.23 6.69 17.48
C ARG A 10 -0.94 7.49 17.32
N THR A 11 0.12 7.06 18.00
CA THR A 11 1.41 7.74 18.01
C THR A 11 2.52 6.77 17.63
N VAL A 12 3.62 7.32 17.11
CA VAL A 12 4.85 6.57 16.83
C VAL A 12 5.39 5.92 18.10
N ALA A 13 5.25 6.57 19.25
CA ALA A 13 5.65 6.02 20.54
C ALA A 13 4.86 4.74 20.88
N ALA A 14 3.53 4.77 20.76
CA ALA A 14 2.68 3.61 21.01
C ALA A 14 2.94 2.46 20.02
N LEU A 15 3.17 2.79 18.74
CA LEU A 15 3.57 1.80 17.73
C LEU A 15 4.89 1.11 18.14
N ARG A 16 5.91 1.90 18.50
CA ARG A 16 7.22 1.39 18.89
C ARG A 16 7.19 0.58 20.17
N GLU A 17 6.36 0.96 21.14
CA GLU A 17 6.18 0.22 22.38
C GLU A 17 5.62 -1.19 22.10
N ALA A 18 4.56 -1.29 21.29
CA ALA A 18 3.98 -2.58 20.90
C ALA A 18 4.97 -3.45 20.13
N VAL A 19 5.61 -2.89 19.10
CA VAL A 19 6.66 -3.54 18.31
C VAL A 19 7.80 -4.04 19.20
N ALA A 20 8.30 -3.21 20.12
CA ALA A 20 9.37 -3.60 21.04
C ALA A 20 8.95 -4.76 21.95
N GLY A 21 7.67 -4.82 22.35
CA GLY A 21 7.09 -5.94 23.09
C GLY A 21 7.19 -7.26 22.35
N TRP A 22 6.83 -7.28 21.07
CA TRP A 22 6.93 -8.46 20.20
C TRP A 22 8.38 -8.83 19.88
N ARG A 23 9.26 -7.85 19.67
CA ARG A 23 10.69 -8.08 19.47
C ARG A 23 11.36 -8.75 20.67
N ARG A 24 11.00 -8.38 21.91
CA ARG A 24 11.49 -9.07 23.12
C ARG A 24 11.09 -10.54 23.17
N GLN A 25 9.99 -10.90 22.51
CA GLN A 25 9.51 -12.28 22.37
C GLN A 25 10.08 -12.98 21.12
N GLN A 26 10.99 -12.32 20.38
CA GLN A 26 11.59 -12.82 19.15
C GLN A 26 10.56 -13.09 18.03
N GLU A 27 9.41 -12.42 18.08
CA GLU A 27 8.39 -12.49 17.04
C GLU A 27 8.81 -11.63 15.84
N ARG A 28 8.51 -12.13 14.64
CA ARG A 28 8.64 -11.36 13.40
C ARG A 28 7.37 -10.57 13.14
N ILE A 29 7.57 -9.42 12.53
CA ILE A 29 6.60 -8.37 12.36
C ILE A 29 6.50 -8.05 10.87
N ALA A 30 5.29 -8.16 10.33
CA ALA A 30 4.98 -7.68 9.00
C ALA A 30 4.25 -6.34 9.08
N LEU A 31 4.51 -5.48 8.10
CA LEU A 31 3.76 -4.23 7.91
C LEU A 31 2.93 -4.29 6.63
N VAL A 32 1.67 -3.86 6.71
CA VAL A 32 0.78 -3.66 5.56
C VAL A 32 0.39 -2.17 5.49
N PRO A 33 1.11 -1.35 4.71
CA PRO A 33 0.76 0.06 4.57
C PRO A 33 -0.53 0.25 3.78
N THR A 34 -1.51 0.97 4.34
CA THR A 34 -2.76 1.31 3.64
C THR A 34 -3.20 2.75 3.90
N MET A 35 -4.08 3.24 3.02
CA MET A 35 -4.80 4.50 3.19
C MET A 35 -6.26 4.31 3.66
N GLY A 36 -6.66 3.07 4.00
CA GLY A 36 -8.05 2.75 4.34
C GLY A 36 -8.95 2.48 3.14
N ALA A 37 -10.27 2.55 3.37
CA ALA A 37 -11.30 2.13 2.42
C ALA A 37 -11.07 0.69 1.94
N LEU A 38 -10.97 -0.23 2.89
CA LEU A 38 -10.40 -1.55 2.66
C LEU A 38 -11.32 -2.44 1.79
N HIS A 39 -10.73 -3.12 0.82
CA HIS A 39 -11.32 -4.19 0.03
C HIS A 39 -10.50 -5.49 0.14
N ARG A 40 -10.96 -6.59 -0.48
CA ARG A 40 -10.29 -7.90 -0.44
C ARG A 40 -8.83 -7.89 -0.89
N GLY A 41 -8.45 -6.97 -1.79
CA GLY A 41 -7.04 -6.73 -2.13
C GLY A 41 -6.15 -6.40 -0.93
N HIS A 42 -6.61 -5.59 0.02
CA HIS A 42 -5.85 -5.31 1.25
C HIS A 42 -5.82 -6.51 2.19
N LEU A 43 -6.91 -7.28 2.26
CA LEU A 43 -6.99 -8.48 3.10
C LEU A 43 -6.01 -9.55 2.60
N ALA A 44 -5.82 -9.68 1.29
CA ALA A 44 -4.80 -10.56 0.72
C ALA A 44 -3.36 -10.14 1.10
N LEU A 45 -3.10 -8.83 1.32
CA LEU A 45 -1.81 -8.38 1.87
C LEU A 45 -1.63 -8.85 3.31
N VAL A 46 -2.68 -8.80 4.13
CA VAL A 46 -2.67 -9.30 5.51
C VAL A 46 -2.47 -10.81 5.54
N GLU A 47 -3.16 -11.55 4.68
CA GLU A 47 -2.98 -13.00 4.52
C GLU A 47 -1.52 -13.33 4.12
N ALA A 48 -0.96 -12.60 3.15
CA ALA A 48 0.43 -12.77 2.75
C ALA A 48 1.40 -12.47 3.91
N ALA A 49 1.17 -11.40 4.66
CA ALA A 49 1.93 -11.01 5.83
C ALA A 49 1.94 -12.11 6.90
N ARG A 50 0.78 -12.69 7.22
CA ARG A 50 0.64 -13.77 8.21
C ARG A 50 1.37 -15.07 7.83
N ARG A 51 1.63 -15.31 6.54
CA ARG A 51 2.45 -16.47 6.12
C ARG A 51 3.94 -16.32 6.46
N HIS A 52 4.38 -15.11 6.76
CA HIS A 52 5.79 -14.80 6.99
C HIS A 52 6.11 -14.30 8.39
N CYS A 53 5.12 -13.82 9.14
CA CYS A 53 5.34 -13.18 10.43
C CYS A 53 4.23 -13.55 11.42
N GLU A 54 4.61 -13.63 12.69
CA GLU A 54 3.70 -13.93 13.80
C GLU A 54 2.82 -12.73 14.13
N ARG A 55 3.30 -11.51 13.85
CA ARG A 55 2.60 -10.25 14.09
C ARG A 55 2.39 -9.46 12.81
N VAL A 56 1.20 -8.88 12.65
CA VAL A 56 0.88 -7.98 11.55
C VAL A 56 0.47 -6.62 12.08
N VAL A 57 1.20 -5.59 11.64
CA VAL A 57 0.81 -4.19 11.76
C VAL A 57 0.20 -3.75 10.45
N ALA A 58 -0.97 -3.12 10.48
CA ALA A 58 -1.51 -2.41 9.32
C ALA A 58 -1.48 -0.90 9.57
N SER A 59 -1.07 -0.09 8.60
CA SER A 59 -1.24 1.36 8.71
C SER A 59 -2.58 1.79 8.12
N LEU A 60 -3.20 2.80 8.74
CA LEU A 60 -4.40 3.45 8.25
C LEU A 60 -4.14 4.96 8.18
N PHE A 61 -3.59 5.43 7.06
CA PHE A 61 -3.19 6.82 6.91
C PHE A 61 -3.36 7.32 5.48
N VAL A 62 -4.28 8.26 5.27
CA VAL A 62 -4.43 8.96 3.99
C VAL A 62 -3.36 10.05 3.91
N ASN A 63 -2.26 9.75 3.23
CA ASN A 63 -1.12 10.65 3.13
C ASN A 63 -1.43 11.88 2.25
N PRO A 64 -1.46 13.13 2.77
CA PRO A 64 -1.69 14.31 1.93
C PRO A 64 -0.58 14.57 0.90
N LYS A 65 0.67 14.17 1.17
CA LYS A 65 1.83 14.50 0.30
C LYS A 65 1.83 13.74 -1.02
N GLN A 66 1.05 12.68 -1.17
CA GLN A 66 0.95 11.93 -2.42
C GLN A 66 -0.26 12.31 -3.28
N PHE A 67 -1.00 13.35 -2.89
CA PHE A 67 -2.12 13.89 -3.68
C PHE A 67 -1.73 15.22 -4.31
N GLY A 68 -1.98 15.36 -5.61
CA GLY A 68 -1.88 16.62 -6.31
C GLY A 68 -3.00 17.61 -5.94
N PRO A 69 -2.86 18.91 -6.24
CA PRO A 69 -3.84 19.94 -5.86
C PRO A 69 -5.23 19.77 -6.50
N ARG A 70 -5.34 19.00 -7.57
CA ARG A 70 -6.60 18.67 -8.27
C ARG A 70 -7.04 17.21 -8.09
N GLU A 71 -6.37 16.47 -7.21
CA GLU A 71 -6.68 15.07 -6.96
C GLU A 71 -7.73 14.91 -5.85
N ASP A 72 -8.17 13.68 -5.65
CA ASP A 72 -9.33 13.32 -4.86
C ASP A 72 -9.08 13.28 -3.33
N PHE A 73 -8.13 14.04 -2.79
CA PHE A 73 -7.78 13.98 -1.36
C PHE A 73 -8.99 14.23 -0.43
N ALA A 74 -9.81 15.24 -0.77
CA ALA A 74 -11.01 15.60 -0.01
C ALA A 74 -12.14 14.59 -0.18
N ALA A 75 -12.22 13.92 -1.33
CA ALA A 75 -13.25 12.94 -1.65
C ALA A 75 -12.85 11.49 -1.31
N TYR A 76 -11.60 11.27 -0.90
CA TYR A 76 -11.08 9.93 -0.61
C TYR A 76 -11.93 9.26 0.48
N PRO A 77 -12.45 8.03 0.26
CA PRO A 77 -13.36 7.40 1.20
C PRO A 77 -12.69 7.15 2.55
N ARG A 78 -13.37 7.49 3.64
CA ARG A 78 -12.88 7.29 5.02
C ARG A 78 -13.98 6.68 5.86
N SER A 79 -13.74 5.47 6.37
CA SER A 79 -14.59 4.85 7.38
C SER A 79 -13.72 4.01 8.30
N GLU A 80 -13.13 4.67 9.28
CA GLU A 80 -12.20 4.02 10.21
C GLU A 80 -12.84 2.84 10.93
N ALA A 81 -14.06 2.99 11.46
CA ALA A 81 -14.75 1.88 12.15
C ALA A 81 -14.94 0.65 11.25
N ALA A 82 -15.29 0.85 9.97
CA ALA A 82 -15.45 -0.25 9.02
C ALA A 82 -14.10 -0.90 8.67
N ASP A 83 -13.04 -0.11 8.55
CA ASP A 83 -11.70 -0.62 8.26
C ASP A 83 -11.11 -1.37 9.46
N LEU A 84 -11.31 -0.89 10.68
CA LEU A 84 -10.90 -1.58 11.92
C LEU A 84 -11.61 -2.92 12.08
N ALA A 85 -12.91 -3.01 11.78
CA ALA A 85 -13.65 -4.26 11.81
C ALA A 85 -13.06 -5.29 10.82
N LYS A 86 -12.80 -4.88 9.58
CA LYS A 86 -12.17 -5.74 8.56
C LYS A 86 -10.77 -6.18 8.95
N PHE A 87 -9.97 -5.29 9.54
CA PHE A 87 -8.64 -5.65 10.04
C PHE A 87 -8.70 -6.63 11.22
N SER A 88 -9.65 -6.47 12.13
CA SER A 88 -9.90 -7.42 13.23
C SER A 88 -10.25 -8.81 12.67
N GLU A 89 -11.18 -8.88 11.70
CA GLU A 89 -11.56 -10.12 11.03
C GLU A 89 -10.41 -10.78 10.26
N ALA A 90 -9.54 -9.99 9.65
CA ALA A 90 -8.36 -10.48 8.91
C ALA A 90 -7.19 -10.90 9.83
N GLY A 91 -7.32 -10.68 11.14
CA GLY A 91 -6.28 -11.02 12.12
C GLY A 91 -5.08 -10.08 12.08
N VAL A 92 -5.31 -8.77 11.92
CA VAL A 92 -4.27 -7.76 12.20
C VAL A 92 -4.11 -7.63 13.72
N ASP A 93 -2.87 -7.59 14.20
CA ASP A 93 -2.57 -7.49 15.64
C ASP A 93 -2.61 -6.04 16.14
N LEU A 94 -2.21 -5.08 15.29
CA LEU A 94 -2.18 -3.66 15.60
C LEU A 94 -2.46 -2.80 14.37
N VAL A 95 -3.33 -1.81 14.52
CA VAL A 95 -3.53 -0.77 13.51
C VAL A 95 -2.77 0.49 13.93
N PHE A 96 -1.84 0.95 13.10
CA PHE A 96 -1.21 2.25 13.25
C PHE A 96 -2.02 3.30 12.47
N ALA A 97 -2.78 4.12 13.21
CA ALA A 97 -3.67 5.14 12.65
C ALA A 97 -3.29 6.54 13.18
N PRO A 98 -2.15 7.09 12.74
CA PRO A 98 -1.68 8.40 13.17
C PRO A 98 -2.47 9.55 12.54
N THR A 99 -2.42 10.72 13.18
CA THR A 99 -2.88 11.97 12.55
C THR A 99 -1.85 12.50 11.55
N VAL A 100 -2.24 13.51 10.76
CA VAL A 100 -1.32 14.19 9.84
C VAL A 100 -0.20 14.88 10.62
N GLU A 101 -0.49 15.46 11.77
CA GLU A 101 0.46 16.16 12.63
C GLU A 101 1.49 15.21 13.26
N GLU A 102 1.07 13.99 13.63
CA GLU A 102 1.99 12.95 14.12
C GLU A 102 2.93 12.47 13.00
N MET A 103 2.42 12.34 11.77
CA MET A 103 3.25 11.97 10.62
C MET A 103 4.14 13.14 10.16
N TYR A 104 3.61 14.35 10.11
CA TYR A 104 4.24 15.54 9.56
C TYR A 104 4.11 16.69 10.56
N PRO A 105 5.00 16.77 11.57
CA PRO A 105 4.99 17.86 12.54
C PRO A 105 5.23 19.21 11.87
N ALA A 106 4.89 20.30 12.58
CA ALA A 106 5.11 21.66 12.10
C ALA A 106 6.57 21.86 11.66
N GLY A 107 6.77 22.37 10.43
CA GLY A 107 8.10 22.54 9.85
C GLY A 107 8.71 21.29 9.21
N PHE A 108 7.94 20.22 8.97
CA PHE A 108 8.44 19.03 8.27
C PHE A 108 8.82 19.35 6.81
N VAL A 109 10.12 19.33 6.51
CA VAL A 109 10.68 19.71 5.20
C VAL A 109 11.35 18.56 4.44
N THR A 110 11.61 17.42 5.09
CA THR A 110 12.33 16.31 4.47
C THR A 110 11.47 15.58 3.43
N THR A 111 12.07 15.27 2.28
CA THR A 111 11.45 14.49 1.20
C THR A 111 12.44 13.42 0.74
N VAL A 112 11.93 12.25 0.39
CA VAL A 112 12.69 11.17 -0.25
C VAL A 112 12.28 11.12 -1.72
N ARG A 113 13.26 11.17 -2.62
CA ARG A 113 13.06 11.13 -4.08
C ARG A 113 13.85 9.98 -4.69
N VAL A 114 13.18 9.17 -5.51
CA VAL A 114 13.79 8.06 -6.25
C VAL A 114 13.82 8.40 -7.73
N ALA A 115 14.92 9.04 -8.17
CA ALA A 115 15.06 9.51 -9.55
C ALA A 115 14.99 8.36 -10.58
N GLY A 116 14.50 8.67 -11.77
CA GLY A 116 14.31 7.72 -12.87
C GLY A 116 13.00 6.94 -12.74
N ILE A 117 12.93 5.98 -11.82
CA ILE A 117 11.77 5.08 -11.70
C ILE A 117 10.48 5.86 -11.41
N GLY A 118 10.56 6.94 -10.63
CA GLY A 118 9.42 7.80 -10.30
C GLY A 118 9.12 8.90 -11.31
N ASP A 119 9.88 9.03 -12.39
CA ASP A 119 9.82 10.18 -13.31
C ASP A 119 9.05 9.91 -14.62
N ASP A 120 8.75 8.64 -14.92
CA ASP A 120 8.00 8.21 -16.12
C ASP A 120 6.62 7.60 -15.74
N LEU A 121 5.85 7.13 -16.73
CA LEU A 121 4.55 6.45 -16.56
C LEU A 121 3.61 7.25 -15.63
N GLU A 122 3.20 6.68 -14.49
CA GLU A 122 2.33 7.36 -13.52
C GLU A 122 2.98 8.64 -12.98
N GLY A 123 4.30 8.66 -12.83
CA GLY A 123 5.06 9.80 -12.32
C GLY A 123 5.01 11.01 -13.25
N ALA A 124 5.00 10.77 -14.56
CA ALA A 124 4.81 11.82 -15.57
C ALA A 124 3.40 12.41 -15.53
N HIS A 125 2.38 11.58 -15.22
CA HIS A 125 1.00 12.01 -15.10
C HIS A 125 0.66 12.66 -13.75
N ARG A 126 1.43 12.34 -12.70
CA ARG A 126 1.20 12.84 -11.33
C ARG A 126 2.51 13.34 -10.71
N PRO A 127 3.03 14.50 -11.15
CA PRO A 127 4.29 15.05 -10.66
C PRO A 127 4.33 15.16 -9.14
N GLY A 128 5.40 14.64 -8.53
CA GLY A 128 5.60 14.62 -7.08
C GLY A 128 4.86 13.51 -6.32
N HIS A 129 4.00 12.72 -6.99
CA HIS A 129 3.26 11.62 -6.35
C HIS A 129 4.22 10.61 -5.68
N PHE A 130 5.21 10.12 -6.42
CA PHE A 130 6.16 9.13 -5.91
C PHE A 130 7.13 9.68 -4.86
N ASP A 131 7.42 10.99 -4.87
CA ASP A 131 8.19 11.63 -3.80
C ASP A 131 7.37 11.62 -2.50
N GLY A 132 6.05 11.88 -2.60
CA GLY A 132 5.10 11.73 -1.50
C GLY A 132 5.00 10.30 -0.97
N VAL A 133 4.93 9.32 -1.87
CA VAL A 133 4.88 7.89 -1.52
C VAL A 133 6.19 7.43 -0.86
N ALA A 134 7.34 7.70 -1.47
CA ALA A 134 8.64 7.32 -0.93
C ALA A 134 8.88 7.94 0.46
N THR A 135 8.47 9.20 0.64
CA THR A 135 8.58 9.88 1.93
C THR A 135 7.72 9.21 3.01
N VAL A 136 6.44 8.94 2.74
CA VAL A 136 5.56 8.32 3.75
C VAL A 136 5.97 6.87 4.04
N VAL A 137 6.31 6.08 3.01
CA VAL A 137 6.69 4.69 3.19
C VAL A 137 8.02 4.59 3.94
N SER A 138 9.02 5.42 3.63
CA SER A 138 10.27 5.49 4.41
C SER A 138 9.98 5.71 5.89
N LYS A 139 9.09 6.65 6.22
CA LYS A 139 8.71 6.90 7.62
C LYS A 139 8.03 5.70 8.25
N LEU A 140 7.05 5.09 7.60
CA LEU A 140 6.35 3.92 8.13
C LEU A 140 7.32 2.76 8.39
N LEU A 141 8.26 2.51 7.46
CA LEU A 141 9.29 1.48 7.61
C LEU A 141 10.23 1.79 8.80
N LEU A 142 10.67 3.04 8.98
CA LEU A 142 11.56 3.44 10.09
C LEU A 142 10.84 3.58 11.44
N GLN A 143 9.53 3.84 11.42
CA GLN A 143 8.70 3.93 12.62
C GLN A 143 8.36 2.54 13.16
N CYS A 144 8.03 1.59 12.27
CA CYS A 144 7.64 0.23 12.60
C CYS A 144 8.83 -0.76 12.67
N LEU A 145 9.87 -0.57 11.83
CA LEU A 145 10.98 -1.52 11.63
C LEU A 145 10.52 -3.00 11.54
N PRO A 146 9.63 -3.32 10.58
CA PRO A 146 9.15 -4.68 10.39
C PRO A 146 10.24 -5.56 9.74
N ASP A 147 10.10 -6.88 9.78
CA ASP A 147 10.96 -7.78 8.99
C ASP A 147 10.57 -7.76 7.52
N ILE A 148 9.27 -7.64 7.24
CA ILE A 148 8.72 -7.55 5.89
C ILE A 148 7.68 -6.44 5.79
N ALA A 149 7.52 -5.88 4.59
CA ALA A 149 6.38 -5.02 4.27
C ALA A 149 5.71 -5.48 2.97
N CYS A 150 4.39 -5.66 3.01
CA CYS A 150 3.61 -6.20 1.90
C CYS A 150 2.92 -5.10 1.10
N PHE A 151 3.09 -5.11 -0.22
CA PHE A 151 2.49 -4.17 -1.15
C PHE A 151 1.84 -4.90 -2.32
N GLY A 152 0.72 -4.39 -2.83
CA GLY A 152 0.04 -4.97 -3.97
C GLY A 152 0.77 -4.67 -5.29
N GLU A 153 0.86 -5.67 -6.17
CA GLU A 153 1.45 -5.54 -7.51
C GLU A 153 0.57 -4.73 -8.47
N LYS A 154 -0.68 -4.44 -8.09
CA LYS A 154 -1.58 -3.56 -8.85
C LYS A 154 -0.91 -2.22 -9.15
N ASP A 155 -0.24 -1.65 -8.15
CA ASP A 155 0.48 -0.38 -8.25
C ASP A 155 1.97 -0.70 -8.51
N TYR A 156 2.25 -1.32 -9.66
CA TYR A 156 3.56 -1.93 -9.94
C TYR A 156 4.73 -0.96 -9.89
N GLN A 157 4.58 0.24 -10.48
CA GLN A 157 5.63 1.28 -10.43
C GLN A 157 5.90 1.73 -8.99
N GLN A 158 4.86 1.83 -8.15
CA GLN A 158 4.99 2.13 -6.72
C GLN A 158 5.82 1.06 -6.01
N LEU A 159 5.55 -0.21 -6.26
CA LEU A 159 6.31 -1.33 -5.69
C LEU A 159 7.80 -1.24 -6.07
N LEU A 160 8.11 -0.89 -7.32
CA LEU A 160 9.50 -0.70 -7.77
C LEU A 160 10.17 0.50 -7.09
N VAL A 161 9.46 1.63 -6.95
CA VAL A 161 9.95 2.81 -6.20
C VAL A 161 10.27 2.42 -4.76
N VAL A 162 9.36 1.72 -4.07
CA VAL A 162 9.54 1.32 -2.67
C VAL A 162 10.69 0.31 -2.53
N ARG A 163 10.80 -0.69 -3.42
CA ARG A 163 11.92 -1.63 -3.43
C ARG A 163 13.25 -0.91 -3.62
N ARG A 164 13.33 0.02 -4.58
CA ARG A 164 14.54 0.79 -4.85
C ARG A 164 14.93 1.67 -3.67
N MET A 165 13.97 2.39 -3.11
CA MET A 165 14.14 3.23 -1.93
C MET A 165 14.65 2.45 -0.72
N ALA A 166 14.01 1.31 -0.38
CA ALA A 166 14.42 0.50 0.75
C ALA A 166 15.84 -0.05 0.60
N ARG A 167 16.19 -0.51 -0.61
CA ARG A 167 17.54 -0.95 -0.94
C ARG A 167 18.57 0.19 -0.82
N ASP A 168 18.32 1.32 -1.47
CA ASP A 168 19.31 2.41 -1.59
C ASP A 168 19.55 3.14 -0.25
N LEU A 169 18.59 3.07 0.68
CA LEU A 169 18.68 3.65 2.02
C LEU A 169 19.05 2.62 3.09
N ASP A 170 19.46 1.40 2.70
CA ASP A 170 19.83 0.30 3.60
C ASP A 170 18.76 -0.01 4.66
N ILE A 171 17.48 0.18 4.31
CA ILE A 171 16.36 -0.09 5.22
C ILE A 171 16.23 -1.62 5.35
N PRO A 172 16.38 -2.20 6.55
CA PRO A 172 16.48 -3.65 6.74
C PRO A 172 15.10 -4.33 6.73
N VAL A 173 14.31 -4.07 5.68
CA VAL A 173 12.95 -4.58 5.51
C VAL A 173 12.83 -5.25 4.16
N ARG A 174 12.36 -6.51 4.13
CA ARG A 174 12.06 -7.18 2.87
C ARG A 174 10.74 -6.68 2.29
N ILE A 175 10.78 -6.12 1.08
CA ILE A 175 9.58 -5.62 0.38
C ILE A 175 8.93 -6.74 -0.43
N GLU A 176 7.81 -7.27 0.07
CA GLU A 176 7.04 -8.36 -0.51
C GLU A 176 5.96 -7.83 -1.47
N GLY A 177 5.98 -8.33 -2.71
CA GLY A 177 4.93 -8.03 -3.70
C GLY A 177 3.83 -9.07 -3.62
N VAL A 178 2.57 -8.64 -3.63
CA VAL A 178 1.41 -9.54 -3.58
C VAL A 178 0.57 -9.35 -4.84
N ALA A 179 0.26 -10.47 -5.50
CA ALA A 179 -0.48 -10.49 -6.75
C ALA A 179 -1.79 -9.68 -6.68
N THR A 180 -2.10 -9.02 -7.79
CA THR A 180 -3.32 -8.20 -7.91
C THR A 180 -4.56 -9.05 -7.72
N VAL A 181 -5.36 -8.74 -6.69
CA VAL A 181 -6.67 -9.37 -6.49
C VAL A 181 -7.70 -8.71 -7.39
N ARG A 182 -8.55 -9.53 -8.00
CA ARG A 182 -9.54 -9.11 -8.99
C ARG A 182 -10.96 -9.53 -8.56
N GLU A 183 -11.94 -8.80 -9.06
CA GLU A 183 -13.35 -9.21 -9.06
C GLU A 183 -13.56 -10.41 -10.01
N PRO A 184 -14.70 -11.14 -9.91
CA PRO A 184 -14.96 -12.30 -10.75
C PRO A 184 -14.90 -12.04 -12.25
N ASP A 185 -15.18 -10.80 -12.68
CA ASP A 185 -15.09 -10.37 -14.08
C ASP A 185 -13.68 -9.91 -14.50
N GLY A 186 -12.71 -9.95 -13.60
CA GLY A 186 -11.31 -9.63 -13.84
C GLY A 186 -10.90 -8.18 -13.54
N LEU A 187 -11.85 -7.30 -13.16
CA LEU A 187 -11.50 -5.94 -12.74
C LEU A 187 -10.60 -5.98 -11.49
N ALA A 188 -9.47 -5.28 -11.52
CA ALA A 188 -8.62 -5.16 -10.34
C ALA A 188 -9.37 -4.44 -9.21
N LEU A 189 -9.32 -4.98 -7.99
CA LEU A 189 -9.93 -4.35 -6.83
C LEU A 189 -9.20 -3.04 -6.51
N SER A 190 -9.97 -1.98 -6.34
CA SER A 190 -9.50 -0.64 -5.99
C SER A 190 -10.57 0.09 -5.20
N SER A 191 -10.17 0.84 -4.17
CA SER A 191 -11.11 1.70 -3.43
C SER A 191 -11.76 2.75 -4.34
N ARG A 192 -11.09 3.13 -5.44
CA ARG A 192 -11.62 4.06 -6.45
C ARG A 192 -12.65 3.46 -7.40
N ASN A 193 -12.90 2.15 -7.38
CA ASN A 193 -13.97 1.54 -8.19
C ASN A 193 -15.35 2.08 -7.80
N VAL A 194 -15.51 2.62 -6.57
CA VAL A 194 -16.75 3.26 -6.11
C VAL A 194 -17.14 4.51 -6.91
N TYR A 195 -16.20 5.11 -7.64
CA TYR A 195 -16.46 6.29 -8.47
C TYR A 195 -17.06 5.94 -9.83
N LEU A 196 -17.00 4.67 -10.24
CA LEU A 196 -17.52 4.25 -11.53
C LEU A 196 -19.06 4.25 -11.52
N SER A 197 -19.65 4.92 -12.50
CA SER A 197 -21.07 4.77 -12.81
C SER A 197 -21.39 3.32 -13.22
N PRO A 198 -22.68 2.91 -13.21
CA PRO A 198 -23.07 1.57 -13.67
C PRO A 198 -22.66 1.26 -15.12
N GLU A 199 -22.49 2.28 -15.96
CA GLU A 199 -22.02 2.13 -17.34
C GLU A 199 -20.50 1.96 -17.40
N GLU A 200 -19.75 2.83 -16.73
CA GLU A 200 -18.28 2.72 -16.67
C GLU A 200 -17.85 1.40 -16.00
N ARG A 201 -18.55 0.95 -14.95
CA ARG A 201 -18.28 -0.33 -14.29
C ARG A 201 -18.45 -1.52 -15.23
N ARG A 202 -19.39 -1.48 -16.18
CA ARG A 202 -19.57 -2.54 -17.19
C ARG A 202 -18.40 -2.58 -18.19
N VAL A 203 -17.79 -1.44 -18.46
CA VAL A 203 -16.65 -1.32 -19.40
C VAL A 203 -15.32 -1.66 -18.72
N ALA A 204 -15.13 -1.30 -17.45
CA ALA A 204 -13.85 -1.38 -16.74
C ALA A 204 -13.10 -2.73 -16.83
N PRO A 205 -13.74 -3.92 -16.81
CA PRO A 205 -13.04 -5.20 -16.97
C PRO A 205 -12.34 -5.38 -18.32
N LEU A 206 -12.68 -4.56 -19.34
CA LEU A 206 -12.00 -4.58 -20.65
C LEU A 206 -10.51 -4.33 -20.53
N LEU A 207 -10.05 -3.50 -19.58
CA LEU A 207 -8.62 -3.25 -19.36
C LEU A 207 -7.86 -4.56 -19.09
N TYR A 208 -8.42 -5.43 -18.25
CA TYR A 208 -7.78 -6.72 -17.94
C TYR A 208 -7.74 -7.65 -19.16
N ARG A 209 -8.82 -7.68 -19.96
CA ARG A 209 -8.85 -8.45 -21.20
C ARG A 209 -7.77 -7.99 -22.17
N VAL A 210 -7.68 -6.68 -22.42
CA VAL A 210 -6.65 -6.10 -23.30
C VAL A 210 -5.23 -6.42 -22.82
N LEU A 211 -4.98 -6.36 -21.50
CA LEU A 211 -3.68 -6.71 -20.93
C LEU A 211 -3.31 -8.18 -21.18
N ASN A 212 -4.26 -9.10 -21.00
CA ASN A 212 -4.02 -10.53 -21.25
C ASN A 212 -3.84 -10.83 -22.74
N ASP A 213 -4.66 -10.24 -23.60
CA ASP A 213 -4.55 -10.42 -25.06
C ASP A 213 -3.21 -9.89 -25.56
N THR A 214 -2.77 -8.73 -25.06
CA THR A 214 -1.46 -8.17 -25.36
C THR A 214 -0.34 -9.09 -24.86
N ALA A 215 -0.43 -9.60 -23.64
CA ALA A 215 0.56 -10.52 -23.09
C ALA A 215 0.66 -11.81 -23.90
N ALA A 216 -0.47 -12.38 -24.32
CA ALA A 216 -0.52 -13.57 -25.17
C ALA A 216 0.09 -13.32 -26.55
N ALA A 217 -0.22 -12.17 -27.17
CA ALA A 217 0.35 -11.77 -28.46
C ALA A 217 1.87 -11.59 -28.39
N LEU A 218 2.39 -10.96 -27.33
CA LEU A 218 3.83 -10.80 -27.12
C LEU A 218 4.54 -12.13 -26.88
N ALA A 219 3.91 -13.04 -26.11
CA ALA A 219 4.47 -14.37 -25.88
C ALA A 219 4.52 -15.23 -27.16
N ALA A 220 3.57 -15.04 -28.07
CA ALA A 220 3.53 -15.71 -29.37
C ALA A 220 4.48 -15.11 -30.42
N ALA A 221 4.92 -13.86 -30.24
CA ALA A 221 5.82 -13.15 -31.16
C ALA A 221 6.92 -12.37 -30.40
N PRO A 222 7.89 -13.09 -29.79
CA PRO A 222 8.88 -12.49 -28.88
C PRO A 222 9.79 -11.44 -29.54
N ASP A 223 10.02 -11.53 -30.86
CA ASP A 223 10.88 -10.61 -31.61
C ASP A 223 10.30 -9.17 -31.72
N ASN A 224 9.01 -8.97 -31.41
CA ASN A 224 8.38 -7.64 -31.42
C ASN A 224 8.61 -6.81 -30.15
N VAL A 225 9.23 -7.37 -29.10
CA VAL A 225 9.45 -6.66 -27.83
C VAL A 225 10.75 -5.85 -27.83
N ALA A 226 11.73 -6.23 -28.65
CA ALA A 226 13.06 -5.60 -28.65
C ALA A 226 13.19 -4.34 -29.55
N ALA A 227 12.13 -3.92 -30.23
CA ALA A 227 12.20 -2.93 -31.31
C ALA A 227 11.59 -1.54 -31.00
N ARG A 228 11.32 -1.20 -29.73
CA ARG A 228 10.81 0.13 -29.36
C ARG A 228 11.52 0.71 -28.16
#